data_AF-A0A4R3F9I3-F1
#
_entry.id   AF-A0A4R3F9I3-F1
#
_cell.length_a   1.000
_cell.length_b   1.000
_cell.length_c   1.000
_cell.angle_alpha   90.00
_cell.angle_beta   90.00
_cell.angle_gamma   90.00
#
_symmetry.space_group_name_H-M   'P 1'
#
loop_
_entity.id
_entity.type
_entity.pdbx_description
1 polymer ?
#
loop_
_entity_poly.entity_id
_entity_poly.type
_entity_poly.pdbx_seq_one_letter_code
_entity_poly.pdbx_strand_id
1 'polypeptide(L)'
;MRLARGASEIGVGEIVRACEPDFAIVPCMEAGATMVCAVQPACVLKRALASAAAAFLDVLDGYTLADLVRPSVPLRQLLGINLDVVRAPRPNPR
;
A
#
# COMPACT_ATOMS: atom_id res chain seq x y z
N MET A 1 20.39 3.18 -0.23
CA MET A 1 19.03 3.70 -0.54
C MET A 1 18.39 4.20 0.76
N ARG A 2 17.57 5.24 0.71
CA ARG A 2 16.85 5.81 1.87
C ARG A 2 15.56 6.49 1.39
N LEU A 3 14.56 6.63 2.25
CA LEU A 3 13.30 7.29 1.93
C LEU A 3 13.52 8.79 1.71
N ALA A 4 12.76 9.39 0.79
CA ALA A 4 12.85 10.82 0.49
C ALA A 4 12.25 11.71 1.60
N ARG A 5 11.37 11.15 2.44
CA ARG A 5 10.72 11.79 3.59
C ARG A 5 10.49 10.77 4.72
N GLY A 6 10.01 11.22 5.88
CA GLY A 6 9.76 10.34 7.02
C GLY A 6 8.73 9.25 6.70
N ALA A 7 8.90 8.05 7.26
CA ALA A 7 7.95 6.93 7.05
C ALA A 7 6.54 7.24 7.60
N SER A 8 6.43 8.14 8.58
CA SER A 8 5.16 8.64 9.12
C SER A 8 4.44 9.61 8.19
N GLU A 9 5.11 10.10 7.15
CA GLU A 9 4.54 11.03 6.17
C GLU A 9 4.12 10.32 4.87
N ILE A 10 4.33 9.01 4.78
CA ILE A 10 4.03 8.21 3.59
C ILE A 10 2.78 7.38 3.89
N GLY A 11 1.66 7.74 3.28
CA GLY A 11 0.39 7.02 3.42
C GLY A 11 0.40 5.68 2.67
N VAL A 12 -0.22 4.65 3.23
CA VAL A 12 -0.33 3.35 2.56
C VAL A 12 -1.25 3.44 1.34
N GLY A 13 -2.37 4.14 1.45
CA GLY A 13 -3.24 4.40 0.30
C GLY A 13 -2.57 5.23 -0.80
N GLU A 14 -1.61 6.10 -0.47
CA GLU A 14 -0.79 6.80 -1.46
C GLU A 14 0.09 5.80 -2.25
N ILE A 15 0.77 4.90 -1.53
CA ILE A 15 1.61 3.86 -2.15
C ILE A 15 0.76 3.01 -3.11
N VAL A 16 -0.41 2.54 -2.66
CA VAL A 16 -1.28 1.69 -3.47
C VAL A 16 -1.70 2.39 -4.76
N ARG A 17 -2.15 3.66 -4.69
CA ARG A 17 -2.53 4.43 -5.89
C ARG A 17 -1.36 4.72 -6.82
N ALA A 18 -0.15 4.86 -6.29
CA ALA A 18 1.05 5.04 -7.11
C ALA A 18 1.46 3.75 -7.84
N CYS A 19 1.18 2.58 -7.26
CA CYS A 19 1.46 1.28 -7.86
C CYS A 19 0.36 0.84 -8.84
N GLU A 20 -0.91 1.17 -8.55
CA GLU A 20 -2.07 0.78 -9.35
C GLU A 20 -3.01 1.99 -9.55
N PRO A 21 -2.76 2.83 -10.59
CA PRO A 21 -3.43 4.12 -10.74
C PRO A 21 -4.89 4.05 -11.18
N ASP A 22 -5.34 2.97 -11.83
CA ASP A 22 -6.72 2.82 -12.32
C ASP A 22 -7.62 2.03 -11.36
N PHE A 23 -7.04 1.20 -10.47
CA PHE A 23 -7.71 0.34 -9.49
C PHE A 23 -8.98 -0.34 -10.05
N ALA A 24 -8.92 -0.70 -11.34
CA ALA A 24 -10.07 -1.15 -12.11
C ALA A 24 -10.29 -2.65 -11.85
N ILE A 25 -11.28 -2.96 -11.01
CA ILE A 25 -11.60 -4.36 -10.64
C ILE A 25 -12.16 -5.15 -11.83
N VAL A 26 -12.89 -4.46 -12.71
CA VAL A 26 -13.48 -5.06 -13.92
C VAL A 26 -13.20 -4.18 -15.14
N PRO A 27 -13.14 -4.75 -16.36
CA PRO A 27 -12.77 -3.98 -17.56
C PRO A 27 -13.65 -2.75 -17.82
N CYS A 28 -14.93 -2.78 -17.45
CA CYS A 28 -15.82 -1.63 -17.62
C CYS A 28 -15.61 -0.48 -16.62
N MET A 29 -14.67 -0.62 -15.67
CA MET A 29 -14.17 0.44 -14.79
C MET A 29 -12.90 1.11 -15.32
N GLU A 30 -12.17 0.49 -16.26
CA GLU A 30 -10.94 1.03 -16.83
C GLU A 30 -11.20 2.37 -17.55
N ALA A 31 -10.26 3.30 -17.40
CA ALA A 31 -10.30 4.55 -18.15
C ALA A 31 -10.06 4.26 -19.64
N GLY A 32 -11.02 4.61 -20.48
CA GLY A 32 -10.93 4.33 -21.92
C GLY A 32 -11.34 2.90 -22.32
N ALA A 33 -12.07 2.18 -21.45
CA ALA A 33 -12.61 0.86 -21.76
C ALA A 33 -13.28 0.81 -23.16
N THR A 34 -12.73 -0.03 -24.03
CA THR A 34 -13.21 -0.24 -25.41
C THR A 34 -14.32 -1.29 -25.50
N MET A 35 -14.43 -2.12 -24.47
CA MET A 35 -15.42 -3.18 -24.37
C MET A 35 -16.77 -2.63 -23.89
N VAL A 36 -17.78 -2.70 -24.75
CA VAL A 36 -19.14 -2.24 -24.44
C VAL A 36 -19.91 -3.35 -23.73
N CYS A 37 -20.05 -3.24 -22.40
CA CYS A 37 -20.98 -4.06 -21.65
C CYS A 37 -22.41 -3.52 -21.86
N ALA A 38 -23.30 -4.32 -22.48
CA ALA A 38 -24.65 -3.90 -22.87
C ALA A 38 -25.50 -3.35 -21.71
N VAL A 39 -25.27 -3.83 -20.48
CA VAL A 39 -26.00 -3.41 -19.29
C VAL A 39 -25.31 -2.28 -18.51
N GLN A 40 -24.14 -1.80 -18.95
CA GLN A 40 -23.34 -0.81 -18.21
C GLN A 40 -24.14 0.41 -17.73
N PRO A 41 -25.02 1.04 -18.54
CA PRO A 41 -25.78 2.21 -18.08
C PRO A 41 -26.65 1.96 -16.84
N ALA A 42 -27.11 0.72 -16.64
CA ALA A 42 -27.96 0.32 -15.53
C ALA A 42 -27.27 -0.64 -14.53
N CYS A 43 -26.00 -0.97 -14.74
CA CYS A 43 -25.29 -2.01 -14.01
C CYS A 43 -25.08 -1.64 -12.52
N VAL A 44 -25.84 -2.28 -11.64
CA VAL A 44 -25.72 -2.12 -10.17
C VAL A 44 -24.36 -2.62 -9.69
N LEU A 45 -23.84 -3.71 -10.28
CA LEU A 45 -22.56 -4.30 -9.89
C LEU A 45 -21.39 -3.33 -10.07
N LYS A 46 -21.33 -2.59 -11.18
CA LYS A 46 -20.29 -1.57 -11.41
C LYS A 46 -20.28 -0.54 -10.28
N ARG A 47 -21.47 -0.08 -9.84
CA ARG A 47 -21.57 0.87 -8.73
C ARG A 47 -21.14 0.25 -7.39
N ALA A 48 -21.58 -0.98 -7.11
CA ALA A 48 -21.21 -1.69 -5.89
C ALA A 48 -19.69 -1.91 -5.80
N LEU A 49 -19.04 -2.31 -6.90
CA LEU A 49 -17.59 -2.49 -6.96
C LEU A 49 -16.82 -1.17 -6.81
N ALA A 50 -17.30 -0.09 -7.43
CA ALA A 50 -16.70 1.23 -7.24
C ALA A 50 -16.78 1.69 -5.77
N SER A 51 -17.92 1.49 -5.11
CA SER A 51 -18.06 1.78 -3.68
C SER A 51 -17.15 0.91 -2.82
N ALA A 52 -17.02 -0.39 -3.13
CA ALA A 52 -16.13 -1.29 -2.41
C ALA A 52 -14.65 -0.90 -2.58
N ALA A 53 -14.23 -0.54 -3.80
CA ALA A 53 -12.88 -0.05 -4.08
C ALA A 53 -12.57 1.23 -3.29
N ALA A 54 -13.51 2.19 -3.25
CA ALA A 54 -13.36 3.42 -2.49
C ALA A 54 -13.22 3.14 -0.99
N ALA A 55 -14.06 2.26 -0.42
CA ALA A 55 -13.99 1.89 0.99
C ALA A 55 -12.68 1.17 1.35
N PHE A 56 -12.17 0.31 0.44
CA PHE A 56 -10.86 -0.33 0.62
C PHE A 56 -9.74 0.70 0.72
N LEU A 57 -9.69 1.66 -0.21
CA LEU A 57 -8.66 2.70 -0.23
C LEU A 57 -8.79 3.65 0.97
N ASP A 58 -10.01 3.99 1.39
CA ASP A 58 -10.27 4.84 2.57
C ASP A 58 -9.70 4.23 3.86
N VAL A 59 -9.86 2.91 4.03
CA VAL A 59 -9.22 2.18 5.13
C VAL A 59 -7.69 2.31 5.08
N LEU A 60 -7.09 2.17 3.89
CA LEU A 60 -5.64 2.25 3.71
C LEU A 60 -5.08 3.68 3.85
N ASP A 61 -5.88 4.70 3.59
CA ASP A 61 -5.52 6.10 3.83
C ASP A 61 -5.33 6.41 5.32
N GLY A 62 -5.92 5.59 6.20
CA GLY A 62 -5.74 5.68 7.65
C GLY A 62 -4.40 5.17 8.18
N TYR A 63 -3.53 4.59 7.33
CA TYR A 63 -2.25 4.01 7.74
C TYR A 63 -1.06 4.69 7.08
N THR A 64 0.06 4.73 7.79
CA THR A 64 1.35 5.18 7.26
C THR A 64 2.34 4.02 7.14
N LEU A 65 3.41 4.21 6.35
CA LEU A 65 4.50 3.23 6.29
C LEU A 65 5.13 2.99 7.68
N ALA A 66 5.17 4.02 8.54
CA ALA A 66 5.62 3.87 9.92
C ALA A 66 4.75 2.89 10.72
N ASP A 67 3.43 2.89 10.51
CA ASP A 67 2.50 1.97 11.19
C ASP A 67 2.74 0.53 10.76
N LEU A 68 2.98 0.30 9.46
CA LEU A 68 3.25 -1.03 8.92
C LEU A 68 4.51 -1.66 9.49
N VAL A 69 5.52 -0.87 9.84
CA VAL A 69 6.81 -1.37 10.37
C VAL A 69 6.87 -1.39 11.89
N ARG A 70 5.80 -1.00 12.61
CA ARG A 70 5.73 -1.00 14.08
C ARG A 70 6.08 -2.36 14.72
N PRO A 71 5.58 -3.51 14.24
CA PRO A 71 5.99 -4.81 14.79
C PRO A 71 7.38 -5.20 14.29
N SER A 72 8.36 -4.31 14.53
CA SER A 72 9.69 -4.34 13.93
C SER A 72 10.45 -5.62 14.23
N VAL A 73 10.32 -6.18 15.44
CA VAL A 73 10.98 -7.43 15.82
C VAL A 73 10.36 -8.64 15.07
N PRO A 74 9.04 -8.91 15.16
CA PRO A 74 8.40 -9.96 14.37
C PRO A 74 8.65 -9.82 12.87
N LEU A 75 8.55 -8.60 12.33
CA LEU A 75 8.77 -8.36 10.90
C LEU A 75 10.21 -8.65 10.48
N ARG A 76 11.20 -8.23 11.26
CA ARG A 76 12.61 -8.53 10.95
C ARG A 76 12.90 -10.02 10.95
N GLN A 77 12.31 -10.77 11.89
CA GLN A 77 12.43 -12.23 11.95
C GLN A 77 11.83 -12.88 10.70
N LEU A 78 10.60 -12.51 10.33
CA LEU A 78 9.91 -13.06 9.16
C LEU A 78 10.60 -12.70 7.84
N LEU A 79 11.17 -11.50 7.75
CA LEU A 79 11.86 -11.01 6.56
C LEU A 79 13.34 -11.44 6.49
N GLY A 80 13.85 -12.16 7.48
CA GLY A 80 15.27 -12.55 7.54
C GLY A 80 16.24 -11.35 7.63
N ILE A 81 15.77 -10.20 8.14
CA ILE A 81 16.59 -9.01 8.35
C ILE A 81 17.35 -9.21 9.66
N ASN A 82 18.62 -9.63 9.55
CA ASN A 82 19.50 -9.96 10.68
C ASN A 82 19.40 -8.97 11.85
N LEU A 83 19.07 -9.48 13.03
CA LEU A 83 19.11 -8.75 14.30
C LEU A 83 20.55 -8.52 14.81
N ASP A 84 21.53 -9.17 14.17
CA ASP A 84 22.93 -9.21 14.63
C ASP A 84 23.81 -8.05 14.11
N VAL A 85 23.25 -7.10 13.34
CA VAL A 85 24.00 -5.98 12.74
C VAL A 85 23.86 -4.66 13.54
N VAL A 86 23.45 -4.71 14.82
CA VAL A 86 23.78 -3.61 15.75
C VAL A 86 25.07 -3.99 16.46
N ARG A 87 26.17 -3.88 15.73
CA ARG A 87 27.52 -4.00 16.28
C ARG A 87 27.70 -2.86 17.28
N ALA A 88 27.68 -3.18 18.58
CA ALA A 88 28.03 -2.25 19.64
C ALA A 88 29.40 -1.60 19.35
N PRO A 89 29.62 -0.32 19.74
CA PRO A 89 30.94 0.29 19.58
C PRO A 89 31.98 -0.58 20.30
N ARG A 90 33.07 -0.95 19.61
CA ARG A 90 34.20 -1.60 20.29
C ARG A 90 34.74 -0.60 21.33
N PRO A 91 34.86 -0.95 22.62
CA PRO A 91 35.50 -0.07 23.58
C PRO A 91 36.95 0.18 23.16
N ASN A 92 37.38 1.44 23.29
CA ASN A 92 38.72 1.89 22.94
C ASN A 92 39.75 1.21 23.86
N PRO A 93 40.75 0.48 23.34
CA PRO A 93 41.85 0.01 24.17
C PRO A 93 42.72 1.22 24.53
N ARG A 94 42.65 1.64 25.80
CA ARG A 94 43.75 2.38 26.43
C ARG A 94 44.77 1.37 26.94
#